data_AF-A0A2I1GUX5-F1
#
_entry.id   AF-A0A2I1GUX5-F1
#
_cell.length_a   1.000
_cell.length_b   1.000
_cell.length_c   1.000
_cell.angle_alpha   90.00
_cell.angle_beta   90.00
_cell.angle_gamma   90.00
#
_symmetry.space_group_name_H-M   'P 1'
#
loop_
_entity.id
_entity.type
_entity.pdbx_description
1 polymer ?
#
loop_
_entity_poly.entity_id
_entity_poly.type
_entity_poly.pdbx_seq_one_letter_code
_entity_poly.pdbx_strand_id
1 'polypeptide(L)'
;MAEQVEEQTRQNDMSQNKSNDRRVTVEDENSEGDKSGKLDSKNDTTSFFASTGETVEVAISTKKIKNNPNPNTGSKKDNGDDPYDPSRPITHRVEMAVKKFRKEHVSETLRNQLLNSYLTFGGVNINKKQSEANGIDIADVEDIEVDFTYNVCVYLSGFLIDKSGYVQMNIFREAPRVVILFLNYLFENKVCPEYEDDIQEALRIAHKAKYELPNCKELDFNAPGKFNKACSLLFGGELYGAFDDPFCEEELAASMIGISKEEGKQLIEKVFDVNELKELRQVKEDSRYNLACEIIEVEPFQANISNAESSNSETQKVNGESSDPNNNMQVIDETNLKKIMLRERNVANMEPFYISECSYVTNYAIPGILITADFHKLSNGFWYWDNITNVYPSYYLACPDDDD
;
A
#
# COMPACT_ATOMS: atom_id res chain seq x y z
N MET A 1 -55.42 -15.61 -20.94
CA MET A 1 -56.88 -15.52 -21.10
C MET A 1 -57.51 -16.13 -19.86
N ALA A 2 -57.76 -15.30 -18.85
CA ALA A 2 -58.43 -15.65 -17.60
C ALA A 2 -58.82 -14.34 -16.89
N GLU A 3 -60.04 -13.88 -17.15
CA GLU A 3 -60.74 -12.83 -16.38
C GLU A 3 -60.98 -13.35 -14.95
N GLN A 4 -60.69 -12.57 -13.91
CA GLN A 4 -61.60 -11.61 -13.25
C GLN A 4 -62.95 -12.21 -12.78
N VAL A 5 -62.98 -12.61 -11.50
CA VAL A 5 -64.13 -12.71 -10.56
C VAL A 5 -63.49 -12.64 -9.15
N GLU A 6 -63.36 -11.50 -8.45
CA GLU A 6 -64.35 -10.80 -7.58
C GLU A 6 -65.21 -11.75 -6.71
N GLU A 7 -65.38 -11.68 -5.38
CA GLU A 7 -65.04 -10.77 -4.27
C GLU A 7 -64.24 -11.52 -3.14
N GLN A 8 -63.91 -11.02 -1.93
CA GLN A 8 -64.02 -9.73 -1.21
C GLN A 8 -62.77 -9.59 -0.30
N THR A 9 -62.36 -8.41 0.20
CA THR A 9 -62.88 -7.83 1.45
C THR A 9 -62.33 -6.40 1.63
N ARG A 10 -63.24 -5.42 1.49
CA ARG A 10 -63.34 -4.11 2.18
C ARG A 10 -62.21 -3.05 2.08
N GLN A 11 -62.70 -1.82 1.98
CA GLN A 11 -61.98 -0.54 1.80
C GLN A 11 -61.56 0.11 3.13
N ASN A 12 -60.96 1.30 3.00
CA ASN A 12 -60.55 2.31 4.00
C ASN A 12 -59.08 2.14 4.46
N ASP A 13 -58.26 3.19 4.57
CA ASP A 13 -58.53 4.64 4.37
C ASP A 13 -57.28 5.41 3.90
N MET A 14 -57.45 6.67 3.50
CA MET A 14 -56.40 7.54 2.92
C MET A 14 -56.17 8.82 3.75
N SER A 15 -54.90 9.23 3.88
CA SER A 15 -54.39 10.61 4.16
C SER A 15 -54.00 11.04 5.59
N GLN A 16 -53.06 12.02 5.60
CA GLN A 16 -52.59 12.89 6.70
C GLN A 16 -51.56 12.25 7.68
N ASN A 17 -50.51 12.94 8.18
CA ASN A 17 -50.11 14.36 8.23
C ASN A 17 -48.59 14.51 7.92
N LYS A 18 -48.12 15.47 7.11
CA LYS A 18 -47.82 16.90 7.35
C LYS A 18 -46.56 17.23 8.17
N SER A 19 -45.75 18.12 7.58
CA SER A 19 -44.50 18.70 8.07
C SER A 19 -44.65 19.58 9.31
N ASN A 20 -43.53 19.86 10.00
CA ASN A 20 -43.28 21.18 10.57
C ASN A 20 -41.77 21.52 10.55
N ASP A 21 -41.47 22.73 10.10
CA ASP A 21 -40.16 23.39 10.12
C ASP A 21 -40.07 24.28 11.38
N ARG A 22 -38.88 24.38 12.00
CA ARG A 22 -38.56 25.44 12.98
C ARG A 22 -37.06 25.57 13.31
N ARG A 23 -36.42 26.50 12.58
CA ARG A 23 -35.22 27.26 12.97
C ARG A 23 -35.42 28.06 14.27
N VAL A 24 -34.41 28.13 15.16
CA VAL A 24 -34.04 29.28 16.04
C VAL A 24 -32.56 29.12 16.49
N THR A 25 -31.92 30.21 16.90
CA THR A 25 -30.48 30.46 17.09
C THR A 25 -29.99 30.52 18.56
N VAL A 26 -28.69 30.22 18.74
CA VAL A 26 -27.66 30.89 19.59
C VAL A 26 -28.07 31.58 20.91
N GLU A 27 -27.45 31.22 22.03
CA GLU A 27 -26.65 32.12 22.92
C GLU A 27 -25.92 31.34 24.06
N ASP A 28 -24.79 31.88 24.51
CA ASP A 28 -23.92 31.35 25.59
C ASP A 28 -24.42 31.76 26.99
N GLU A 29 -24.08 31.00 28.05
CA GLU A 29 -23.76 31.60 29.36
C GLU A 29 -22.93 30.66 30.27
N ASN A 30 -21.99 31.25 31.03
CA ASN A 30 -21.09 30.57 31.98
C ASN A 30 -21.71 30.39 33.37
N SER A 31 -21.32 29.35 34.13
CA SER A 31 -21.05 29.51 35.57
C SER A 31 -20.12 28.43 36.14
N GLU A 32 -19.35 28.81 37.16
CA GLU A 32 -18.24 28.07 37.78
C GLU A 32 -18.69 27.04 38.85
N GLY A 33 -17.83 26.07 39.17
CA GLY A 33 -18.03 25.13 40.29
C GLY A 33 -16.77 24.30 40.61
N ASP A 34 -16.13 24.57 41.74
CA ASP A 34 -14.72 24.21 42.05
C ASP A 34 -14.56 22.99 43.00
N LYS A 35 -13.33 22.42 43.04
CA LYS A 35 -12.74 21.46 44.02
C LYS A 35 -13.17 19.97 43.92
N SER A 36 -12.32 18.95 44.11
CA SER A 36 -10.85 18.76 44.13
C SER A 36 -10.58 17.22 44.23
N GLY A 37 -9.39 16.61 44.12
CA GLY A 37 -7.99 17.04 43.88
C GLY A 37 -7.01 15.92 44.31
N LYS A 38 -5.68 16.07 44.07
CA LYS A 38 -4.58 15.06 44.22
C LYS A 38 -4.63 13.91 43.20
N LEU A 39 -3.51 13.29 42.78
CA LEU A 39 -2.11 13.36 43.24
C LEU A 39 -1.13 13.19 42.06
N ASP A 40 0.10 13.69 42.19
CA ASP A 40 1.11 13.70 41.12
C ASP A 40 1.57 12.31 40.65
N SER A 41 1.75 12.15 39.33
CA SER A 41 2.79 11.30 38.77
C SER A 41 3.37 11.94 37.51
N LYS A 42 4.70 12.04 37.44
CA LYS A 42 5.42 12.53 36.27
C LYS A 42 5.51 11.40 35.25
N ASN A 43 5.28 11.72 33.98
CA ASN A 43 5.89 11.00 32.88
C ASN A 43 6.41 12.03 31.87
N ASP A 44 7.70 11.95 31.57
CA ASP A 44 8.38 12.91 30.72
C ASP A 44 8.07 12.66 29.24
N THR A 45 7.34 13.61 28.66
CA THR A 45 7.57 14.23 27.36
C THR A 45 8.63 13.56 26.46
N THR A 46 8.20 12.70 25.53
CA THR A 46 8.85 12.59 24.22
C THR A 46 8.26 13.65 23.30
N SER A 47 9.04 14.70 23.03
CA SER A 47 8.61 15.83 22.21
C SER A 47 8.43 15.43 20.74
N PHE A 48 7.20 15.55 20.23
CA PHE A 48 6.98 15.68 18.79
C PHE A 48 7.57 17.02 18.31
N PHE A 49 8.80 16.98 17.78
CA PHE A 49 9.26 18.04 16.91
C PHE A 49 8.62 17.84 15.54
N ALA A 50 7.53 18.58 15.31
CA ALA A 50 7.08 18.87 13.95
C ALA A 50 8.16 19.72 13.27
N SER A 51 9.10 19.06 12.58
CA SER A 51 10.10 19.76 11.79
C SER A 51 9.39 20.47 10.64
N THR A 52 9.49 21.80 10.64
CA THR A 52 9.00 22.67 9.58
C THR A 52 9.63 22.27 8.25
N GLY A 53 8.81 22.11 7.21
CA GLY A 53 9.27 21.69 5.89
C GLY A 53 10.37 22.60 5.35
N GLU A 54 11.56 22.04 5.23
CA GLU A 54 12.70 22.65 4.55
C GLU A 54 12.57 22.34 3.05
N THR A 55 12.67 23.38 2.21
CA THR A 55 12.41 23.26 0.77
C THR A 55 13.64 22.69 0.06
N VAL A 56 13.50 21.48 -0.50
CA VAL A 56 14.49 20.91 -1.41
C VAL A 56 14.05 21.16 -2.85
N GLU A 57 14.89 21.84 -3.64
CA GLU A 57 14.76 21.89 -5.09
C GLU A 57 15.35 20.60 -5.68
N VAL A 58 14.61 19.90 -6.54
CA VAL A 58 15.12 18.74 -7.28
C VAL A 58 14.91 18.99 -8.78
N ALA A 59 15.98 18.85 -9.55
CA ALA A 59 16.00 19.06 -11.00
C ALA A 59 15.67 17.75 -11.75
N ILE A 60 15.03 17.89 -12.92
CA ILE A 60 14.56 16.76 -13.73
C ILE A 60 15.66 16.28 -14.69
N SER A 61 15.73 14.96 -14.93
CA SER A 61 16.62 14.35 -15.92
C SER A 61 16.29 14.81 -17.35
N THR A 62 17.28 15.30 -18.11
CA THR A 62 17.06 15.93 -19.43
C THR A 62 17.67 15.14 -20.59
N LYS A 63 16.92 15.01 -21.69
CA LYS A 63 17.47 14.66 -23.02
C LYS A 63 17.43 15.89 -23.92
N LYS A 64 18.59 16.33 -24.39
CA LYS A 64 18.73 17.53 -25.23
C LYS A 64 18.63 17.19 -26.71
N ILE A 65 17.72 17.85 -27.43
CA ILE A 65 17.73 17.91 -28.90
C ILE A 65 17.74 19.38 -29.31
N LYS A 66 18.74 19.77 -30.12
CA LYS A 66 18.77 21.11 -30.74
C LYS A 66 17.97 21.08 -32.04
N ASN A 67 17.00 21.98 -32.19
CA ASN A 67 16.58 22.48 -33.50
C ASN A 67 16.19 23.96 -33.43
N ASN A 68 16.38 24.65 -34.54
CA ASN A 68 16.38 26.11 -34.63
C ASN A 68 14.99 26.63 -35.06
N PRO A 69 14.39 27.63 -34.40
CA PRO A 69 13.05 28.11 -34.74
C PRO A 69 13.07 29.00 -36.00
N ASN A 70 11.96 29.00 -36.75
CA ASN A 70 11.70 29.97 -37.79
C ASN A 70 10.28 30.55 -37.56
N PRO A 71 10.13 31.85 -37.28
CA PRO A 71 8.85 32.40 -36.86
C PRO A 71 7.94 32.63 -38.06
N ASN A 72 6.65 32.29 -37.94
CA ASN A 72 5.64 32.90 -38.79
C ASN A 72 4.33 33.12 -38.04
N THR A 73 4.00 34.40 -37.82
CA THR A 73 2.81 34.86 -37.12
C THR A 73 1.57 34.71 -37.99
N GLY A 74 0.53 34.06 -37.46
CA GLY A 74 -0.75 33.88 -38.13
C GLY A 74 -1.92 34.03 -37.17
N SER A 75 -2.31 35.27 -36.88
CA SER A 75 -3.42 35.58 -35.98
C SER A 75 -4.75 35.00 -36.50
N LYS A 76 -5.38 34.13 -35.70
CA LYS A 76 -6.76 33.68 -35.89
C LYS A 76 -7.60 33.97 -34.65
N LYS A 77 -8.88 34.22 -34.91
CA LYS A 77 -9.82 34.87 -34.00
C LYS A 77 -10.17 34.01 -32.79
N ASP A 78 -10.02 34.64 -31.64
CA ASP A 78 -10.67 34.31 -30.37
C ASP A 78 -12.16 33.97 -30.55
N ASN A 79 -12.57 32.81 -30.03
CA ASN A 79 -13.94 32.29 -29.98
C ASN A 79 -14.03 31.25 -28.86
N GLY A 80 -14.33 31.68 -27.63
CA GLY A 80 -14.65 30.78 -26.52
C GLY A 80 -13.44 30.01 -26.00
N ASP A 81 -12.69 30.66 -25.11
CA ASP A 81 -11.37 30.23 -24.64
C ASP A 81 -11.38 28.83 -23.96
N ASP A 82 -11.07 27.79 -24.73
CA ASP A 82 -10.85 26.45 -24.22
C ASP A 82 -9.52 26.43 -23.43
N PRO A 83 -9.54 26.21 -22.09
CA PRO A 83 -8.32 26.19 -21.30
C PRO A 83 -7.40 25.01 -21.66
N TYR A 84 -7.85 24.06 -22.47
CA TYR A 84 -7.14 22.86 -22.92
C TYR A 84 -6.75 22.88 -24.41
N ASP A 85 -6.92 24.01 -25.13
CA ASP A 85 -6.47 24.16 -26.52
C ASP A 85 -4.99 23.74 -26.68
N PRO A 86 -4.64 22.74 -27.52
CA PRO A 86 -3.27 22.24 -27.66
C PRO A 86 -2.22 23.26 -28.12
N SER A 87 -2.62 24.44 -28.61
CA SER A 87 -1.71 25.57 -28.85
C SER A 87 -1.20 26.23 -27.57
N ARG A 88 -1.81 25.95 -26.41
CA ARG A 88 -1.35 26.37 -25.08
C ARG A 88 -0.32 25.36 -24.53
N PRO A 89 0.76 25.83 -23.84
CA PRO A 89 1.73 24.93 -23.20
C PRO A 89 1.07 23.89 -22.29
N ILE A 90 1.59 22.66 -22.30
CA ILE A 90 1.04 21.56 -21.49
C ILE A 90 0.99 21.90 -20.00
N THR A 91 1.99 22.62 -19.49
CA THR A 91 2.05 23.12 -18.10
C THR A 91 0.80 23.93 -17.73
N HIS A 92 0.40 24.90 -18.57
CA HIS A 92 -0.82 25.68 -18.38
C HIS A 92 -2.08 24.80 -18.40
N ARG A 93 -2.19 23.88 -19.36
CA ARG A 93 -3.36 22.99 -19.50
C ARG A 93 -3.51 22.06 -18.28
N VAL A 94 -2.42 21.45 -17.84
CA VAL A 94 -2.37 20.60 -16.64
C VAL A 94 -2.67 21.40 -15.38
N GLU A 95 -2.13 22.62 -15.22
CA GLU A 95 -2.48 23.48 -14.08
C GLU A 95 -3.98 23.82 -14.04
N MET A 96 -4.58 24.15 -15.18
CA MET A 96 -6.03 24.42 -15.26
C MET A 96 -6.84 23.17 -14.94
N ALA A 97 -6.41 21.99 -15.40
CA ALA A 97 -7.03 20.71 -15.07
C ALA A 97 -6.95 20.42 -13.57
N VAL A 98 -5.79 20.57 -12.93
CA VAL A 98 -5.61 20.41 -11.48
C VAL A 98 -6.52 21.37 -10.68
N LYS A 99 -6.63 22.63 -11.12
CA LYS A 99 -7.47 23.65 -10.47
C LYS A 99 -8.98 23.32 -10.55
N LYS A 100 -9.45 22.66 -11.61
CA LYS A 100 -10.84 22.16 -11.72
C LYS A 100 -11.02 20.83 -10.98
N PHE A 101 -10.15 19.85 -11.23
CA PHE A 101 -10.18 18.51 -10.62
C PHE A 101 -10.30 18.55 -9.09
N ARG A 102 -9.55 19.44 -8.42
CA ARG A 102 -9.67 19.64 -6.96
C ARG A 102 -11.08 20.01 -6.50
N LYS A 103 -11.76 20.89 -7.24
CA LYS A 103 -13.13 21.34 -6.92
C LYS A 103 -14.17 20.25 -7.16
N GLU A 104 -13.93 19.41 -8.15
CA GLU A 104 -14.89 18.39 -8.63
C GLU A 104 -14.72 17.03 -7.91
N HIS A 105 -13.50 16.65 -7.55
CA HIS A 105 -13.18 15.28 -7.11
C HIS A 105 -12.47 15.16 -5.75
N VAL A 106 -12.01 16.25 -5.14
CA VAL A 106 -11.06 16.18 -4.01
C VAL A 106 -11.52 17.03 -2.81
N SER A 107 -12.63 16.62 -2.20
CA SER A 107 -13.10 17.14 -0.90
C SER A 107 -12.41 16.49 0.31
N GLU A 108 -11.76 15.34 0.14
CA GLU A 108 -11.15 14.55 1.20
C GLU A 108 -9.68 14.95 1.44
N THR A 109 -9.29 15.14 2.70
CA THR A 109 -7.93 15.56 3.10
C THR A 109 -6.86 14.58 2.60
N LEU A 110 -7.09 13.28 2.75
CA LEU A 110 -6.14 12.25 2.32
C LEU A 110 -5.93 12.25 0.80
N ARG A 111 -7.01 12.33 0.02
CA ARG A 111 -6.88 12.39 -1.45
C ARG A 111 -6.18 13.66 -1.93
N ASN A 112 -6.40 14.80 -1.25
CA ASN A 112 -5.65 16.03 -1.52
C ASN A 112 -4.15 15.87 -1.22
N GLN A 113 -3.80 15.26 -0.09
CA GLN A 113 -2.40 14.99 0.28
C GLN A 113 -1.70 14.08 -0.73
N LEU A 114 -2.34 12.98 -1.13
CA LEU A 114 -1.79 12.04 -2.11
C LEU A 114 -1.70 12.66 -3.51
N LEU A 115 -2.67 13.49 -3.91
CA LEU A 115 -2.61 14.24 -5.17
C LEU A 115 -1.47 15.27 -5.14
N ASN A 116 -1.28 15.99 -4.03
CA ASN A 116 -0.16 16.92 -3.86
C ASN A 116 1.18 16.19 -4.00
N SER A 117 1.33 15.06 -3.30
CA SER A 117 2.53 14.21 -3.34
C SER A 117 2.86 13.75 -4.77
N TYR A 118 1.87 13.22 -5.50
CA TYR A 118 2.04 12.83 -6.91
C TYR A 118 2.41 14.00 -7.82
N LEU A 119 1.74 15.13 -7.70
CA LEU A 119 1.97 16.29 -8.56
C LEU A 119 3.31 16.98 -8.26
N THR A 120 3.72 17.07 -6.99
CA THR A 120 5.05 17.56 -6.61
C THR A 120 6.16 16.62 -7.10
N PHE A 121 5.97 15.30 -7.02
CA PHE A 121 6.89 14.33 -7.61
C PHE A 121 7.06 14.55 -9.13
N GLY A 122 5.95 14.74 -9.85
CA GLY A 122 5.96 15.10 -11.28
C GLY A 122 6.37 16.55 -11.60
N GLY A 123 6.99 17.29 -10.68
CA GLY A 123 7.47 18.66 -10.87
C GLY A 123 6.40 19.76 -10.87
N VAL A 124 5.11 19.42 -10.74
CA VAL A 124 3.97 20.35 -10.79
C VAL A 124 3.71 20.98 -9.42
N ASN A 125 4.55 21.96 -9.06
CA ASN A 125 4.46 22.68 -7.79
C ASN A 125 3.33 23.74 -7.76
N ILE A 126 2.12 23.31 -7.42
CA ILE A 126 0.88 24.13 -7.39
C ILE A 126 0.93 25.27 -6.34
N ASN A 127 1.84 25.18 -5.37
CA ASN A 127 2.04 26.20 -4.33
C ASN A 127 3.02 27.32 -4.75
N LYS A 128 3.38 27.43 -6.04
CA LYS A 128 4.29 28.47 -6.59
C LYS A 128 3.70 29.89 -6.55
N LYS A 129 3.53 30.45 -5.35
CA LYS A 129 3.70 31.90 -5.11
C LYS A 129 5.17 32.33 -5.10
N GLN A 130 6.10 31.37 -5.05
CA GLN A 130 7.54 31.63 -4.96
C GLN A 130 8.20 31.91 -6.32
N SER A 131 7.69 31.37 -7.44
CA SER A 131 8.33 31.56 -8.76
C SER A 131 8.05 32.92 -9.40
N GLU A 132 6.91 33.54 -9.07
CA GLU A 132 6.57 34.91 -9.50
C GLU A 132 7.54 35.96 -8.89
N ALA A 133 8.26 35.62 -7.81
CA ALA A 133 9.23 36.52 -7.17
C ALA A 133 10.55 36.66 -7.95
N ASN A 134 10.88 35.71 -8.84
CA ASN A 134 12.17 35.68 -9.54
C ASN A 134 12.12 36.24 -10.97
N GLY A 135 10.96 36.71 -11.45
CA GLY A 135 10.83 37.39 -12.75
C GLY A 135 11.21 36.54 -13.97
N ILE A 136 11.13 35.21 -13.87
CA ILE A 136 11.34 34.30 -14.99
C ILE A 136 10.09 34.36 -15.87
N ASP A 137 10.23 34.97 -17.05
CA ASP A 137 9.18 35.02 -18.06
C ASP A 137 8.92 33.59 -18.59
N ILE A 138 7.64 33.18 -18.62
CA ILE A 138 7.25 31.78 -18.96
C ILE A 138 7.52 31.47 -20.46
N ALA A 139 7.93 32.48 -21.24
CA ALA A 139 8.25 32.39 -22.66
C ALA A 139 9.48 31.53 -22.99
N ASP A 140 10.43 31.37 -22.05
CA ASP A 140 11.69 30.61 -22.25
C ASP A 140 11.67 29.21 -21.61
N VAL A 141 10.50 28.68 -21.23
CA VAL A 141 10.37 27.29 -20.77
C VAL A 141 10.48 26.36 -21.99
N GLU A 142 11.67 25.77 -22.16
CA GLU A 142 11.95 24.70 -23.14
C GLU A 142 10.84 23.61 -23.07
N ASP A 143 10.50 22.99 -24.20
CA ASP A 143 9.44 21.98 -24.30
C ASP A 143 9.64 20.85 -23.27
N ILE A 144 8.91 20.92 -22.15
CA ILE A 144 8.95 19.90 -21.10
C ILE A 144 8.24 18.66 -21.63
N GLU A 145 9.03 17.68 -22.09
CA GLU A 145 8.57 16.33 -22.39
C GLU A 145 8.00 15.69 -21.11
N VAL A 146 6.70 15.38 -21.10
CA VAL A 146 6.02 14.76 -19.96
C VAL A 146 5.92 13.26 -20.18
N ASP A 147 6.47 12.47 -19.26
CA ASP A 147 6.36 11.00 -19.27
C ASP A 147 5.42 10.57 -18.14
N PHE A 148 4.12 10.43 -18.45
CA PHE A 148 3.10 10.00 -17.49
C PHE A 148 3.35 8.55 -17.04
N THR A 149 3.79 7.67 -17.95
CA THR A 149 4.09 6.26 -17.64
C THR A 149 5.20 6.15 -16.60
N TYR A 150 6.34 6.81 -16.83
CA TYR A 150 7.46 6.88 -15.89
C TYR A 150 7.03 7.49 -14.56
N ASN A 151 6.32 8.63 -14.61
CA ASN A 151 5.87 9.32 -13.39
C ASN A 151 4.99 8.42 -12.51
N VAL A 152 3.99 7.74 -13.08
CA VAL A 152 3.17 6.77 -12.34
C VAL A 152 4.01 5.59 -11.84
N CYS A 153 4.85 5.03 -12.70
CA CYS A 153 5.65 3.85 -12.41
C CYS A 153 6.58 4.09 -11.21
N VAL A 154 7.41 5.13 -11.25
CA VAL A 154 8.33 5.48 -10.17
C VAL A 154 7.59 6.01 -8.95
N TYR A 155 6.56 6.85 -9.11
CA TYR A 155 5.81 7.37 -7.98
C TYR A 155 5.20 6.22 -7.16
N LEU A 156 4.49 5.30 -7.83
CA LEU A 156 3.74 4.24 -7.15
C LEU A 156 4.62 3.06 -6.73
N SER A 157 5.83 2.86 -7.27
CA SER A 157 6.66 1.69 -6.93
C SER A 157 7.98 1.98 -6.21
N GLY A 158 8.59 3.14 -6.44
CA GLY A 158 9.80 3.57 -5.73
C GLY A 158 9.46 4.64 -4.71
N PHE A 159 9.11 5.85 -5.15
CA PHE A 159 8.92 7.01 -4.28
C PHE A 159 7.94 6.76 -3.12
N LEU A 160 6.78 6.15 -3.39
CA LEU A 160 5.77 5.87 -2.36
C LEU A 160 6.27 4.90 -1.28
N ILE A 161 7.14 3.96 -1.63
CA ILE A 161 7.69 2.96 -0.71
C ILE A 161 8.93 3.51 0.00
N ASP A 162 9.90 4.04 -0.76
CA ASP A 162 11.24 4.36 -0.26
C ASP A 162 11.37 5.80 0.28
N LYS A 163 10.73 6.79 -0.36
CA LYS A 163 10.98 8.22 -0.11
C LYS A 163 9.81 8.98 0.55
N SER A 164 8.58 8.46 0.52
CA SER A 164 7.39 9.22 0.98
C SER A 164 7.16 9.25 2.49
N GLY A 165 7.80 8.35 3.25
CA GLY A 165 7.58 8.19 4.70
C GLY A 165 6.20 7.63 5.10
N TYR A 166 5.38 7.19 4.14
CA TYR A 166 4.06 6.63 4.42
C TYR A 166 4.11 5.16 4.81
N VAL A 167 3.57 4.84 5.99
CA VAL A 167 3.53 3.46 6.52
C VAL A 167 2.12 2.88 6.61
N GLN A 168 1.07 3.71 6.54
CA GLN A 168 -0.30 3.28 6.81
C GLN A 168 -0.95 2.65 5.57
N MET A 169 -1.58 1.49 5.75
CA MET A 169 -2.22 0.69 4.69
C MET A 169 -3.26 1.45 3.84
N ASN A 170 -3.94 2.46 4.41
CA ASN A 170 -4.88 3.29 3.64
C ASN A 170 -4.20 4.13 2.55
N ILE A 171 -2.93 4.53 2.75
CA ILE A 171 -2.12 5.23 1.73
C ILE A 171 -1.93 4.33 0.51
N PHE A 172 -1.45 3.10 0.71
CA PHE A 172 -1.21 2.10 -0.35
C PHE A 172 -2.50 1.71 -1.10
N ARG A 173 -3.66 1.81 -0.44
CA ARG A 173 -4.97 1.57 -1.05
C ARG A 173 -5.54 2.76 -1.81
N GLU A 174 -5.33 4.00 -1.36
CA GLU A 174 -5.87 5.22 -1.98
C GLU A 174 -4.93 5.88 -3.02
N ALA A 175 -3.61 5.80 -2.86
CA ALA A 175 -2.64 6.43 -3.77
C ALA A 175 -2.86 6.06 -5.26
N PRO A 176 -2.92 4.77 -5.65
CA PRO A 176 -3.24 4.42 -7.04
C PRO A 176 -4.63 4.88 -7.48
N ARG A 177 -5.62 4.97 -6.58
CA ARG A 177 -6.98 5.45 -6.92
C ARG A 177 -6.98 6.93 -7.26
N VAL A 178 -6.25 7.75 -6.51
CA VAL A 178 -6.09 9.19 -6.76
C VAL A 178 -5.39 9.43 -8.10
N VAL A 179 -4.34 8.67 -8.40
CA VAL A 179 -3.65 8.72 -9.70
C VAL A 179 -4.59 8.32 -10.85
N ILE A 180 -5.34 7.22 -10.74
CA ILE A 180 -6.34 6.81 -11.74
C ILE A 180 -7.39 7.90 -11.97
N LEU A 181 -7.95 8.47 -10.90
CA LEU A 181 -8.96 9.53 -10.98
C LEU A 181 -8.42 10.76 -11.72
N PHE A 182 -7.19 11.17 -11.43
CA PHE A 182 -6.57 12.32 -12.07
C PHE A 182 -6.22 12.06 -13.55
N LEU A 183 -5.65 10.90 -13.88
CA LEU A 183 -5.32 10.55 -15.27
C LEU A 183 -6.56 10.37 -16.15
N ASN A 184 -7.61 9.72 -15.63
CA ASN A 184 -8.90 9.67 -16.33
C ASN A 184 -9.46 11.08 -16.57
N TYR A 185 -9.32 12.00 -15.61
CA TYR A 185 -9.74 13.39 -15.82
C TYR A 185 -8.96 14.08 -16.95
N LEU A 186 -7.64 13.89 -17.03
CA LEU A 186 -6.82 14.43 -18.12
C LEU A 186 -7.23 13.85 -19.48
N PHE A 187 -7.49 12.54 -19.53
CA PHE A 187 -7.89 11.79 -20.72
C PHE A 187 -9.29 12.20 -21.21
N GLU A 188 -10.31 12.13 -20.35
CA GLU A 188 -11.71 12.41 -20.67
C GLU A 188 -11.94 13.87 -21.10
N ASN A 189 -11.23 14.82 -20.48
CA ASN A 189 -11.30 16.24 -20.84
C ASN A 189 -10.35 16.64 -21.97
N LYS A 190 -9.60 15.67 -22.56
CA LYS A 190 -8.57 15.89 -23.59
C LYS A 190 -7.62 17.05 -23.24
N VAL A 191 -7.09 17.03 -22.02
CA VAL A 191 -6.18 18.07 -21.50
C VAL A 191 -4.83 18.06 -22.24
N CYS A 192 -4.35 16.87 -22.61
CA CYS A 192 -3.07 16.62 -23.27
C CYS A 192 -3.22 15.47 -24.31
N PRO A 193 -3.99 15.67 -25.40
CA PRO A 193 -4.26 14.64 -26.40
C PRO A 193 -3.01 14.19 -27.17
N GLU A 194 -1.94 14.99 -27.16
CA GLU A 194 -0.64 14.61 -27.73
C GLU A 194 0.13 13.57 -26.89
N TYR A 195 -0.34 13.28 -25.66
CA TYR A 195 0.17 12.22 -24.76
C TYR A 195 -0.89 11.12 -24.52
N GLU A 196 -1.88 10.96 -25.42
CA GLU A 196 -3.02 10.06 -25.19
C GLU A 196 -2.60 8.59 -24.96
N ASP A 197 -1.65 8.06 -25.74
CA ASP A 197 -1.12 6.69 -25.60
C ASP A 197 -0.35 6.49 -24.28
N ASP A 198 0.43 7.50 -23.87
CA ASP A 198 1.24 7.48 -22.64
C ASP A 198 0.34 7.56 -21.38
N ILE A 199 -0.71 8.37 -21.41
CA ILE A 199 -1.72 8.40 -20.34
C ILE A 199 -2.46 7.06 -20.22
N GLN A 200 -2.71 6.37 -21.32
CA GLN A 200 -3.34 5.04 -21.30
C GLN A 200 -2.41 3.97 -20.68
N GLU A 201 -1.11 3.99 -20.99
CA GLU A 201 -0.14 3.09 -20.38
C GLU A 201 0.09 3.41 -18.89
N ALA A 202 0.18 4.69 -18.53
CA ALA A 202 0.19 5.16 -17.14
C ALA A 202 -1.05 4.69 -16.36
N LEU A 203 -2.25 4.77 -16.96
CA LEU A 203 -3.48 4.21 -16.40
C LEU A 203 -3.40 2.69 -16.22
N ARG A 204 -2.84 1.95 -17.20
CA ARG A 204 -2.64 0.50 -17.10
C ARG A 204 -1.76 0.14 -15.89
N ILE A 205 -0.68 0.88 -15.66
CA ILE A 205 0.19 0.72 -14.48
C ILE A 205 -0.56 1.09 -13.19
N ALA A 206 -1.25 2.22 -13.15
CA ALA A 206 -1.99 2.65 -11.95
C ALA A 206 -3.13 1.66 -11.58
N HIS A 207 -3.79 1.07 -12.58
CA HIS A 207 -4.77 0.00 -12.38
C HIS A 207 -4.14 -1.28 -11.82
N LYS A 208 -2.93 -1.65 -12.27
CA LYS A 208 -2.15 -2.75 -11.71
C LYS A 208 -1.73 -2.47 -10.26
N ALA A 209 -1.23 -1.27 -10.00
CA ALA A 209 -0.84 -0.77 -8.68
C ALA A 209 -1.98 -0.82 -7.64
N LYS A 210 -3.22 -0.56 -8.06
CA LYS A 210 -4.43 -0.67 -7.21
C LYS A 210 -4.60 -2.05 -6.57
N TYR A 211 -4.07 -3.11 -7.18
CA TYR A 211 -4.08 -4.47 -6.64
C TYR A 211 -2.73 -4.83 -6.02
N GLU A 212 -1.61 -4.54 -6.68
CA GLU A 212 -0.29 -4.99 -6.20
C GLU A 212 0.20 -4.22 -4.97
N LEU A 213 -0.02 -2.90 -4.83
CA LEU A 213 0.52 -2.14 -3.69
C LEU A 213 -0.03 -2.54 -2.32
N PRO A 214 -1.35 -2.73 -2.14
CA PRO A 214 -1.86 -3.26 -0.89
C PRO A 214 -1.26 -4.63 -0.58
N ASN A 215 -1.12 -5.51 -1.58
CA ASN A 215 -0.52 -6.84 -1.38
C ASN A 215 0.98 -6.77 -1.03
N CYS A 216 1.75 -5.87 -1.66
CA CYS A 216 3.15 -5.62 -1.26
C CYS A 216 3.22 -5.19 0.21
N LYS A 217 2.33 -4.29 0.66
CA LYS A 217 2.34 -3.80 2.04
C LYS A 217 1.81 -4.82 3.06
N GLU A 218 0.84 -5.66 2.70
CA GLU A 218 0.42 -6.78 3.54
C GLU A 218 1.53 -7.85 3.62
N LEU A 219 2.26 -8.10 2.52
CA LEU A 219 3.36 -9.06 2.50
C LEU A 219 4.56 -8.57 3.34
N ASP A 220 4.97 -7.33 3.15
CA ASP A 220 5.97 -6.61 3.96
C ASP A 220 5.65 -6.65 5.47
N PHE A 221 4.38 -6.48 5.85
CA PHE A 221 3.97 -6.51 7.25
C PHE A 221 3.88 -7.93 7.85
N ASN A 222 3.51 -8.94 7.06
CA ASN A 222 3.25 -10.30 7.55
C ASN A 222 4.41 -11.29 7.33
N ALA A 223 5.39 -10.96 6.48
CA ALA A 223 6.60 -11.75 6.27
C ALA A 223 7.75 -11.31 7.21
N PRO A 224 8.60 -12.22 7.70
CA PRO A 224 8.46 -13.67 7.58
C PRO A 224 7.33 -14.17 8.49
N GLY A 225 6.56 -15.16 8.04
CA GLY A 225 5.52 -15.79 8.84
C GLY A 225 6.11 -16.57 10.03
N LYS A 226 5.25 -16.99 10.97
CA LYS A 226 5.72 -17.63 12.22
C LYS A 226 6.61 -18.85 11.98
N PHE A 227 6.35 -19.64 10.94
CA PHE A 227 7.19 -20.77 10.56
C PHE A 227 8.62 -20.34 10.22
N ASN A 228 8.78 -19.32 9.38
CA ASN A 228 10.09 -18.83 8.97
C ASN A 228 10.82 -18.09 10.11
N LYS A 229 10.09 -17.37 10.98
CA LYS A 229 10.63 -16.84 12.25
C LYS A 229 11.12 -17.94 13.18
N ALA A 230 10.38 -19.05 13.30
CA ALA A 230 10.80 -20.22 14.08
C ALA A 230 12.06 -20.88 13.50
N CYS A 231 12.18 -20.95 12.17
CA CYS A 231 13.40 -21.43 11.52
C CYS A 231 14.61 -20.53 11.83
N SER A 232 14.45 -19.20 11.74
CA SER A 232 15.48 -18.22 12.09
C SER A 232 15.96 -18.38 13.54
N LEU A 233 15.01 -18.43 14.49
CA LEU A 233 15.26 -18.62 15.92
C LEU A 233 16.03 -19.90 16.26
N LEU A 234 15.75 -21.02 15.59
CA LEU A 234 16.27 -22.33 15.96
C LEU A 234 17.52 -22.75 15.17
N PHE A 235 17.66 -22.32 13.92
CA PHE A 235 18.67 -22.88 13.00
C PHE A 235 19.71 -21.86 12.52
N GLY A 236 19.41 -20.56 12.56
CA GLY A 236 20.30 -19.49 12.11
C GLY A 236 19.55 -18.41 11.33
N GLY A 237 19.99 -17.16 11.44
CA GLY A 237 19.30 -16.01 10.84
C GLY A 237 19.34 -14.79 11.74
N GLU A 238 18.53 -13.78 11.43
CA GLU A 238 18.44 -12.51 12.16
C GLU A 238 17.97 -12.69 13.61
N LEU A 239 17.04 -13.62 13.85
CA LEU A 239 16.51 -13.90 15.19
C LEU A 239 17.38 -14.89 15.99
N TYR A 240 18.44 -15.43 15.41
CA TYR A 240 19.22 -16.48 16.06
C TYR A 240 19.98 -15.94 17.28
N GLY A 241 19.65 -16.48 18.46
CA GLY A 241 20.18 -16.00 19.74
C GLY A 241 19.45 -14.79 20.34
N ALA A 242 18.37 -14.30 19.75
CA ALA A 242 17.60 -13.14 20.25
C ALA A 242 17.04 -13.31 21.69
N PHE A 243 16.95 -14.55 22.17
CA PHE A 243 16.52 -14.90 23.54
C PHE A 243 17.67 -15.36 24.44
N ASP A 244 18.93 -15.32 24.00
CA ASP A 244 20.08 -15.77 24.82
C ASP A 244 20.59 -14.65 25.75
N ASP A 245 20.41 -13.38 25.36
CA ASP A 245 20.58 -12.18 26.21
C ASP A 245 19.60 -11.08 25.73
N PRO A 246 18.29 -11.18 26.07
CA PRO A 246 17.27 -10.30 25.51
C PRO A 246 17.34 -8.88 26.10
N PHE A 247 17.15 -7.87 25.25
CA PHE A 247 17.18 -6.45 25.64
C PHE A 247 16.04 -6.02 26.61
N CYS A 248 15.08 -6.90 26.86
CA CYS A 248 13.94 -6.72 27.76
C CYS A 248 13.47 -8.09 28.28
N GLU A 249 12.39 -8.14 29.04
CA GLU A 249 11.81 -9.40 29.55
C GLU A 249 11.38 -10.33 28.39
N GLU A 250 11.56 -11.64 28.55
CA GLU A 250 11.37 -12.64 27.50
C GLU A 250 9.95 -12.63 26.87
N GLU A 251 8.91 -12.39 27.67
CA GLU A 251 7.53 -12.25 27.20
C GLU A 251 7.35 -11.01 26.30
N LEU A 252 8.02 -9.89 26.64
CA LEU A 252 8.00 -8.68 25.83
C LEU A 252 8.81 -8.85 24.54
N ALA A 253 9.97 -9.52 24.61
CA ALA A 253 10.77 -9.86 23.43
C ALA A 253 10.00 -10.78 22.48
N ALA A 254 9.32 -11.81 23.00
CA ALA A 254 8.47 -12.70 22.21
C ALA A 254 7.29 -11.96 21.56
N SER A 255 6.69 -11.00 22.28
CA SER A 255 5.64 -10.12 21.75
C SER A 255 6.13 -9.22 20.61
N MET A 256 7.33 -8.63 20.74
CA MET A 256 7.95 -7.81 19.69
C MET A 256 8.35 -8.62 18.45
N ILE A 257 8.89 -9.82 18.63
CA ILE A 257 9.27 -10.74 17.54
C ILE A 257 8.03 -11.36 16.89
N GLY A 258 6.94 -11.55 17.66
CA GLY A 258 5.69 -12.18 17.26
C GLY A 258 5.66 -13.71 17.40
N ILE A 259 6.66 -14.28 18.10
CA ILE A 259 6.76 -15.71 18.44
C ILE A 259 7.80 -15.92 19.57
N SER A 260 7.52 -16.82 20.52
CA SER A 260 8.46 -17.25 21.58
C SER A 260 9.34 -18.44 21.16
N LYS A 261 10.42 -18.69 21.91
CA LYS A 261 11.33 -19.83 21.69
C LYS A 261 10.62 -21.18 21.81
N GLU A 262 9.64 -21.29 22.72
CA GLU A 262 8.84 -22.48 22.97
C GLU A 262 7.79 -22.72 21.88
N GLU A 263 7.09 -21.67 21.45
CA GLU A 263 6.17 -21.76 20.31
C GLU A 263 6.92 -22.13 19.02
N GLY A 264 8.11 -21.56 18.80
CA GLY A 264 8.96 -21.89 17.67
C GLY A 264 9.32 -23.38 17.63
N LYS A 265 9.74 -23.96 18.76
CA LYS A 265 9.99 -25.42 18.87
C LYS A 265 8.73 -26.21 18.54
N GLN A 266 7.60 -25.90 19.18
CA GLN A 266 6.34 -26.61 18.96
C GLN A 266 5.84 -26.52 17.52
N LEU A 267 6.10 -25.40 16.83
CA LEU A 267 5.72 -25.21 15.43
C LEU A 267 6.56 -26.08 14.50
N ILE A 268 7.89 -26.08 14.67
CA ILE A 268 8.81 -26.88 13.86
C ILE A 268 8.64 -28.39 14.15
N GLU A 269 8.38 -28.79 15.40
CA GLU A 269 8.05 -30.18 15.76
C GLU A 269 6.80 -30.71 15.05
N LYS A 270 5.79 -29.86 14.81
CA LYS A 270 4.58 -30.22 14.06
C LYS A 270 4.79 -30.35 12.55
N VAL A 271 5.83 -29.69 12.00
CA VAL A 271 6.09 -29.67 10.55
C VAL A 271 7.07 -30.77 10.12
N PHE A 272 8.08 -31.09 10.94
CA PHE A 272 9.17 -32.01 10.58
C PHE A 272 9.31 -33.26 11.46
N ASP A 273 8.41 -33.48 12.42
CA ASP A 273 8.56 -34.46 13.50
C ASP A 273 9.77 -34.21 14.44
N VAL A 274 9.62 -34.63 15.70
CA VAL A 274 10.61 -34.44 16.78
C VAL A 274 11.96 -35.13 16.50
N ASN A 275 11.99 -36.13 15.61
CA ASN A 275 13.20 -36.86 15.26
C ASN A 275 14.05 -36.13 14.21
N GLU A 276 13.46 -35.45 13.22
CA GLU A 276 14.24 -34.67 12.25
C GLU A 276 14.79 -33.40 12.90
N LEU A 277 14.03 -32.78 13.82
CA LEU A 277 14.43 -31.56 14.54
C LEU A 277 15.85 -31.61 15.12
N LYS A 278 16.31 -32.76 15.61
CA LYS A 278 17.64 -32.92 16.22
C LYS A 278 18.79 -32.92 15.21
N GLU A 279 18.50 -33.25 13.95
CA GLU A 279 19.47 -33.31 12.85
C GLU A 279 19.35 -32.09 11.91
N LEU A 280 18.25 -31.33 12.05
CA LEU A 280 18.02 -30.06 11.36
C LEU A 280 19.02 -28.99 11.79
N ARG A 281 19.66 -28.38 10.80
CA ARG A 281 20.65 -27.32 10.94
C ARG A 281 20.70 -26.49 9.67
N GLN A 282 21.07 -25.23 9.78
CA GLN A 282 21.37 -24.38 8.63
C GLN A 282 22.61 -24.90 7.86
N VAL A 283 22.52 -24.93 6.52
CA VAL A 283 23.62 -25.19 5.59
C VAL A 283 24.15 -23.84 5.13
N LYS A 284 25.15 -23.31 5.86
CA LYS A 284 25.64 -21.93 5.69
C LYS A 284 26.25 -21.66 4.32
N GLU A 285 26.79 -22.69 3.69
CA GLU A 285 27.40 -22.63 2.36
C GLU A 285 26.37 -22.42 1.24
N ASP A 286 25.12 -22.85 1.46
CA ASP A 286 24.01 -22.69 0.52
C ASP A 286 23.16 -21.44 0.83
N SER A 287 23.25 -20.88 2.05
CA SER A 287 22.57 -19.64 2.44
C SER A 287 22.97 -18.47 1.55
N ARG A 288 21.99 -17.63 1.19
CA ARG A 288 22.15 -16.43 0.37
C ARG A 288 21.70 -15.21 1.18
N TYR A 289 22.35 -14.08 0.98
CA TYR A 289 22.13 -12.88 1.77
C TYR A 289 21.82 -11.68 0.88
N ASN A 290 20.91 -10.81 1.32
CA ASN A 290 20.45 -9.59 0.63
C ASN A 290 20.11 -9.84 -0.86
N LEU A 291 19.39 -10.93 -1.13
CA LEU A 291 19.16 -11.42 -2.49
C LEU A 291 17.85 -10.87 -3.06
N ALA A 292 17.93 -10.11 -4.13
CA ALA A 292 16.75 -9.65 -4.87
C ALA A 292 16.17 -10.79 -5.71
N CYS A 293 14.93 -11.18 -5.42
CA CYS A 293 14.19 -12.24 -6.11
C CYS A 293 12.86 -11.73 -6.68
N GLU A 294 12.40 -12.34 -7.77
CA GLU A 294 11.05 -12.24 -8.31
C GLU A 294 10.23 -13.46 -7.86
N ILE A 295 9.00 -13.25 -7.36
CA ILE A 295 8.03 -14.33 -7.16
C ILE A 295 7.54 -14.82 -8.52
N ILE A 296 7.74 -16.08 -8.85
CA ILE A 296 7.34 -16.66 -10.14
C ILE A 296 5.98 -17.36 -10.03
N GLU A 297 5.78 -18.10 -8.94
CA GLU A 297 4.58 -18.88 -8.69
C GLU A 297 4.40 -19.06 -7.18
N VAL A 298 3.16 -19.20 -6.75
CA VAL A 298 2.81 -19.67 -5.41
C VAL A 298 1.98 -20.93 -5.60
N GLU A 299 2.31 -22.01 -4.89
CA GLU A 299 1.58 -23.27 -5.00
C GLU A 299 0.08 -23.03 -4.76
N PRO A 300 -0.80 -23.50 -5.67
CA PRO A 300 -2.24 -23.37 -5.48
C PRO A 300 -2.65 -24.15 -4.23
N PHE A 301 -3.56 -23.57 -3.45
CA PHE A 301 -4.03 -24.13 -2.17
C PHE A 301 -4.59 -25.55 -2.35
N GLN A 302 -3.80 -26.56 -1.97
CA GLN A 302 -4.26 -27.94 -1.90
C GLN A 302 -4.96 -28.18 -0.57
N ALA A 303 -6.29 -28.04 -0.56
CA ALA A 303 -7.14 -28.43 0.55
C ALA A 303 -7.23 -29.95 0.70
N ASN A 304 -6.10 -30.60 1.01
CA ASN A 304 -6.07 -32.00 1.43
C ASN A 304 -6.54 -32.10 2.88
N ILE A 305 -7.82 -31.82 3.11
CA ILE A 305 -8.52 -32.27 4.31
C ILE A 305 -8.61 -33.80 4.19
N SER A 306 -7.60 -34.48 4.73
CA SER A 306 -7.75 -35.88 5.10
C SER A 306 -8.88 -35.96 6.12
N ASN A 307 -9.95 -36.68 5.77
CA ASN A 307 -11.12 -36.86 6.63
C ASN A 307 -10.72 -37.56 7.93
N ALA A 308 -10.35 -36.80 8.95
CA ALA A 308 -10.23 -37.24 10.33
C ALA A 308 -11.62 -37.14 10.97
N GLU A 309 -12.37 -38.23 10.81
CA GLU A 309 -13.54 -38.68 11.56
C GLU A 309 -14.21 -37.68 12.53
N SER A 310 -15.45 -37.34 12.19
CA SER A 310 -16.42 -36.67 13.05
C SER A 310 -16.59 -37.40 14.39
N SER A 311 -15.89 -36.93 15.42
CA SER A 311 -16.16 -37.27 16.81
C SER A 311 -17.17 -36.28 17.39
N ASN A 312 -18.34 -36.80 17.77
CA ASN A 312 -19.45 -36.00 18.29
C ASN A 312 -19.05 -35.23 19.56
N SER A 313 -19.37 -33.94 19.62
CA SER A 313 -19.63 -33.24 20.87
C SER A 313 -21.05 -32.66 20.84
N GLU A 314 -21.91 -33.21 21.69
CA GLU A 314 -23.31 -32.83 21.78
C GLU A 314 -23.45 -31.39 22.30
N THR A 315 -24.15 -30.53 21.55
CA THR A 315 -24.50 -29.18 22.03
C THR A 315 -25.58 -29.26 23.11
N GLN A 316 -25.17 -29.49 24.36
CA GLN A 316 -26.02 -29.18 25.51
C GLN A 316 -26.20 -27.66 25.61
N LYS A 317 -27.40 -27.19 25.23
CA LYS A 317 -27.80 -25.81 25.47
C LYS A 317 -27.99 -25.58 26.96
N VAL A 318 -27.09 -24.80 27.57
CA VAL A 318 -27.32 -24.13 28.85
C VAL A 318 -27.41 -22.64 28.59
N ASN A 319 -28.54 -22.03 28.95
CA ASN A 319 -28.75 -20.58 28.80
C ASN A 319 -27.98 -19.85 29.91
N GLY A 320 -27.21 -18.81 29.56
CA GLY A 320 -26.53 -17.99 30.58
C GLY A 320 -25.62 -16.91 30.02
N GLU A 321 -26.19 -15.72 29.83
CA GLU A 321 -25.51 -14.41 29.84
C GLU A 321 -24.52 -14.06 28.71
N SER A 322 -24.21 -12.77 28.63
CA SER A 322 -23.76 -12.04 27.43
C SER A 322 -22.31 -12.34 27.00
N SER A 323 -22.10 -12.45 25.70
CA SER A 323 -20.78 -12.28 25.06
C SER A 323 -20.91 -11.48 23.76
N ASP A 324 -19.94 -10.60 23.51
CA ASP A 324 -19.94 -9.69 22.35
C ASP A 324 -19.86 -10.43 21.01
N PRO A 325 -20.59 -9.99 19.97
CA PRO A 325 -20.60 -10.64 18.65
C PRO A 325 -19.33 -10.40 17.80
N ASN A 326 -18.28 -9.78 18.37
CA ASN A 326 -17.14 -9.23 17.63
C ASN A 326 -15.79 -9.96 17.82
N ASN A 327 -15.75 -11.13 18.48
CA ASN A 327 -14.49 -11.88 18.66
C ASN A 327 -14.49 -13.27 18.00
N ASN A 328 -14.91 -13.33 16.73
CA ASN A 328 -14.56 -14.46 15.86
C ASN A 328 -13.09 -14.32 15.42
N MET A 329 -12.17 -14.53 16.36
CA MET A 329 -10.75 -14.68 16.07
C MET A 329 -10.57 -15.93 15.22
N GLN A 330 -10.47 -15.76 13.90
CA GLN A 330 -10.28 -16.86 12.97
C GLN A 330 -8.93 -17.51 13.26
N VAL A 331 -8.93 -18.74 13.78
CA VAL A 331 -7.70 -19.45 14.16
C VAL A 331 -6.84 -19.67 12.93
N ILE A 332 -5.73 -18.94 12.84
CA ILE A 332 -4.76 -19.06 11.75
C ILE A 332 -3.95 -20.34 11.97
N ASP A 333 -3.97 -21.25 10.99
CA ASP A 333 -3.16 -22.46 11.00
C ASP A 333 -1.74 -22.15 10.50
N GLU A 334 -0.82 -21.98 11.45
CA GLU A 334 0.61 -21.71 11.23
C GLU A 334 1.36 -22.91 10.62
N THR A 335 0.79 -24.13 10.65
CA THR A 335 1.40 -25.33 10.05
C THR A 335 0.99 -25.55 8.59
N ASN A 336 -0.02 -24.82 8.11
CA ASN A 336 -0.45 -24.88 6.73
C ASN A 336 0.48 -24.03 5.86
N LEU A 337 1.56 -24.66 5.38
CA LEU A 337 2.57 -24.05 4.52
C LEU A 337 2.23 -24.24 3.03
N LYS A 338 2.58 -23.25 2.20
CA LYS A 338 2.64 -23.39 0.74
C LYS A 338 4.05 -23.05 0.27
N LYS A 339 4.48 -23.57 -0.88
CA LYS A 339 5.73 -23.10 -1.49
C LYS A 339 5.54 -21.84 -2.32
N ILE A 340 6.54 -20.97 -2.27
CA ILE A 340 6.72 -19.83 -3.19
C ILE A 340 7.94 -20.15 -4.05
N MET A 341 7.76 -20.15 -5.37
CA MET A 341 8.86 -20.27 -6.33
C MET A 341 9.47 -18.89 -6.58
N LEU A 342 10.77 -18.77 -6.31
CA LEU A 342 11.54 -17.54 -6.43
C LEU A 342 12.64 -17.69 -7.49
N ARG A 343 12.93 -16.61 -8.21
CA ARG A 343 14.05 -16.51 -9.15
C ARG A 343 14.86 -15.25 -8.87
N GLU A 344 16.17 -15.38 -8.83
CA GLU A 344 17.08 -14.25 -8.64
C GLU A 344 16.96 -13.22 -9.78
N ARG A 345 16.86 -11.94 -9.40
CA ARG A 345 16.70 -10.83 -10.35
C ARG A 345 18.02 -10.61 -11.11
N ASN A 346 17.91 -10.27 -12.41
CA ASN A 346 19.03 -9.91 -13.29
C ASN A 346 20.06 -11.03 -13.59
N VAL A 347 19.89 -12.26 -13.08
CA VAL A 347 20.76 -13.40 -13.41
C VAL A 347 20.11 -14.29 -14.48
N ALA A 348 20.58 -14.14 -15.72
CA ALA A 348 20.10 -14.95 -16.84
C ALA A 348 20.42 -16.44 -16.65
N ASN A 349 19.41 -17.28 -16.86
CA ASN A 349 19.48 -18.75 -16.74
C ASN A 349 19.71 -19.30 -15.32
N MET A 350 19.49 -18.52 -14.26
CA MET A 350 19.49 -19.08 -12.90
C MET A 350 18.24 -19.95 -12.68
N GLU A 351 18.44 -21.16 -12.13
CA GLU A 351 17.31 -22.04 -11.78
C GLU A 351 16.50 -21.44 -10.62
N PRO A 352 15.16 -21.40 -10.72
CA PRO A 352 14.31 -21.03 -9.60
C PRO A 352 14.46 -21.98 -8.42
N PHE A 353 14.22 -21.47 -7.21
CA PHE A 353 14.20 -22.26 -5.98
C PHE A 353 12.89 -22.04 -5.21
N TYR A 354 12.55 -22.96 -4.32
CA TYR A 354 11.32 -22.92 -3.54
C TYR A 354 11.62 -22.62 -2.08
N ILE A 355 10.94 -21.62 -1.53
CA ILE A 355 10.82 -21.44 -0.07
C ILE A 355 9.46 -21.96 0.39
N SER A 356 9.33 -22.29 1.68
CA SER A 356 8.04 -22.56 2.33
C SER A 356 7.61 -21.35 3.16
N GLU A 357 6.32 -21.05 3.18
CA GLU A 357 5.77 -19.96 4.01
C GLU A 357 4.31 -20.28 4.41
N CYS A 358 3.89 -19.76 5.58
CA CYS A 358 2.54 -19.86 6.10
C CYS A 358 1.50 -19.37 5.08
N SER A 359 0.46 -20.18 4.88
CA SER A 359 -0.58 -19.98 3.86
C SER A 359 -1.25 -18.60 3.90
N TYR A 360 -1.41 -17.99 5.08
CA TYR A 360 -1.99 -16.65 5.23
C TYR A 360 -1.09 -15.54 4.63
N VAL A 361 0.24 -15.64 4.77
CA VAL A 361 1.21 -14.72 4.16
C VAL A 361 1.21 -14.88 2.65
N THR A 362 1.19 -16.14 2.16
CA THR A 362 1.21 -16.43 0.72
C THR A 362 0.01 -15.90 -0.05
N ASN A 363 -1.07 -15.50 0.63
CA ASN A 363 -2.23 -14.86 -0.01
C ASN A 363 -1.90 -13.47 -0.59
N TYR A 364 -0.81 -12.84 -0.13
CA TYR A 364 -0.32 -11.54 -0.59
C TYR A 364 0.88 -11.66 -1.56
N ALA A 365 1.44 -12.85 -1.71
CA ALA A 365 2.56 -13.14 -2.61
C ALA A 365 2.08 -13.29 -4.06
N ILE A 366 1.96 -12.17 -4.78
CA ILE A 366 1.53 -12.15 -6.18
C ILE A 366 2.73 -12.40 -7.11
N PRO A 367 2.62 -13.26 -8.15
CA PRO A 367 3.63 -13.39 -9.20
C PRO A 367 4.07 -12.06 -9.81
N GLY A 368 5.38 -11.90 -9.95
CA GLY A 368 6.08 -10.70 -10.39
C GLY A 368 6.52 -9.76 -9.26
N ILE A 369 5.96 -9.87 -8.03
CA ILE A 369 6.44 -9.06 -6.89
C ILE A 369 7.93 -9.34 -6.68
N LEU A 370 8.70 -8.27 -6.47
CA LEU A 370 10.12 -8.32 -6.17
C LEU A 370 10.33 -8.24 -4.65
N ILE A 371 11.19 -9.09 -4.13
CA ILE A 371 11.52 -9.16 -2.71
C ILE A 371 13.03 -9.17 -2.56
N THR A 372 13.54 -8.40 -1.61
CA THR A 372 14.93 -8.52 -1.16
C THR A 372 14.92 -9.07 0.25
N ALA A 373 15.63 -10.18 0.47
CA ALA A 373 15.65 -10.90 1.75
C ALA A 373 16.92 -11.75 1.89
N ASP A 374 17.16 -12.24 3.10
CA ASP A 374 18.08 -13.35 3.34
C ASP A 374 17.34 -14.69 3.11
N PHE A 375 18.05 -15.69 2.60
CA PHE A 375 17.50 -17.01 2.29
C PHE A 375 18.40 -18.09 2.88
N HIS A 376 17.82 -19.00 3.63
CA HIS A 376 18.56 -19.98 4.40
C HIS A 376 18.06 -21.39 4.11
N LYS A 377 19.00 -22.30 3.89
CA LYS A 377 18.72 -23.69 3.57
C LYS A 377 18.96 -24.58 4.80
N LEU A 378 18.06 -25.52 5.05
CA LEU A 378 18.18 -26.54 6.09
C LEU A 378 18.81 -27.82 5.55
N SER A 379 19.36 -28.65 6.44
CA SER A 379 19.99 -29.93 6.11
C SER A 379 19.08 -30.95 5.42
N ASN A 380 17.75 -30.82 5.55
CA ASN A 380 16.75 -31.61 4.80
C ASN A 380 16.39 -31.02 3.42
N GLY A 381 17.02 -29.91 3.03
CA GLY A 381 16.81 -29.23 1.74
C GLY A 381 15.71 -28.18 1.70
N PHE A 382 14.96 -27.96 2.80
CA PHE A 382 13.99 -26.87 2.89
C PHE A 382 14.69 -25.51 2.88
N TRP A 383 14.02 -24.50 2.31
CA TRP A 383 14.42 -23.10 2.42
C TRP A 383 13.37 -22.29 3.16
N TYR A 384 13.85 -21.39 4.00
CA TYR A 384 13.09 -20.29 4.59
C TYR A 384 13.72 -18.97 4.14
N TRP A 385 12.90 -17.93 4.06
CA TRP A 385 13.41 -16.56 4.02
C TRP A 385 13.55 -15.99 5.43
N ASP A 386 14.36 -14.96 5.56
CA ASP A 386 14.55 -14.19 6.78
C ASP A 386 14.91 -12.75 6.38
N ASN A 387 14.86 -11.81 7.34
CA ASN A 387 15.32 -10.43 7.14
C ASN A 387 14.84 -9.80 5.81
N ILE A 388 13.51 -9.79 5.60
CA ILE A 388 12.92 -9.17 4.41
C ILE A 388 13.15 -7.66 4.52
N THR A 389 13.96 -7.12 3.61
CA THR A 389 14.34 -5.71 3.61
C THR A 389 13.43 -4.86 2.75
N ASN A 390 13.02 -5.37 1.57
CA ASN A 390 12.20 -4.64 0.61
C ASN A 390 11.16 -5.56 -0.05
N VAL A 391 9.95 -5.03 -0.28
CA VAL A 391 8.89 -5.68 -1.08
C VAL A 391 8.32 -4.67 -2.08
N TYR A 392 8.57 -4.91 -3.37
CA TYR A 392 8.17 -4.01 -4.45
C TYR A 392 7.21 -4.67 -5.45
N PRO A 393 6.28 -3.91 -6.06
CA PRO A 393 5.37 -4.45 -7.06
C PRO A 393 6.09 -4.86 -8.35
N SER A 394 5.44 -5.63 -9.20
CA SER A 394 6.05 -6.21 -10.40
C SER A 394 6.34 -5.22 -11.53
N TYR A 395 5.92 -3.97 -11.38
CA TYR A 395 6.28 -2.84 -12.22
C TYR A 395 7.35 -1.94 -11.57
N TYR A 396 8.10 -2.45 -10.59
CA TYR A 396 9.11 -1.67 -9.87
C TYR A 396 10.12 -0.97 -10.78
N LEU A 397 10.20 0.35 -10.62
CA LEU A 397 11.25 1.18 -11.17
C LEU A 397 11.81 2.05 -10.04
N ALA A 398 13.11 1.93 -9.80
CA ALA A 398 13.79 2.67 -8.74
C ALA A 398 13.59 4.19 -8.92
N CYS A 399 13.33 4.88 -7.82
CA CYS A 399 13.44 6.33 -7.81
C CYS A 399 14.92 6.69 -8.04
N PRO A 400 15.24 7.62 -8.95
CA PRO A 400 16.60 8.13 -9.05
C PRO A 400 17.07 8.62 -7.67
N ASP A 401 18.31 8.30 -7.34
CA ASP A 401 19.01 8.98 -6.26
C ASP A 401 19.22 10.45 -6.66
N ASP A 402 19.19 11.32 -5.67
CA ASP A 402 19.54 12.71 -5.86
C ASP A 402 21.08 12.75 -5.97
N ASP A 403 21.62 12.95 -7.18
CA ASP A 403 23.06 13.05 -7.41
C ASP A 403 23.65 14.25 -6.62
N ASP A 404 24.35 13.96 -5.50
CA ASP A 404 25.01 14.93 -4.59
C ASP A 404 26.09 15.82 -5.26
#